data_AF-A0A350UTD8-F1
#
_entry.id   AF-A0A350UTD8-F1
#
_cell.length_a   1.000
_cell.length_b   1.000
_cell.length_c   1.000
_cell.angle_alpha   90.00
_cell.angle_beta   90.00
_cell.angle_gamma   90.00
#
_symmetry.space_group_name_H-M   'P 1'
#
loop_
_entity.id
_entity.type
_entity.pdbx_description
1 polymer ?
#
loop_
_entity_poly.entity_id
_entity_poly.type
_entity_poly.pdbx_seq_one_letter_code
_entity_poly.pdbx_strand_id
1 'polypeptide(L)'
;MALNLEPVYKEIFEKFKTRKKFSIQSIEKNVLIVEQDEEVCGQKEPRSFEFKSPREFEEFVRVENQFELDIVKQLQGNKMPYR
;
A
#
# COMPACT_ATOMS: atom_id res chain seq x y z
N MET A 1 -16.21 -1.60 25.11
CA MET A 1 -15.01 -0.74 24.99
C MET A 1 -14.79 -0.51 23.52
N ALA A 2 -14.90 0.74 23.04
CA ALA A 2 -14.58 1.06 21.65
C ALA A 2 -13.09 0.77 21.43
N LEU A 3 -12.78 -0.25 20.64
CA LEU A 3 -11.41 -0.54 20.24
C LEU A 3 -10.97 0.60 19.32
N ASN A 4 -10.14 1.50 19.83
CA ASN A 4 -9.51 2.53 19.00
C ASN A 4 -8.52 1.83 18.05
N LEU A 5 -8.97 1.53 16.83
CA LEU A 5 -8.18 0.84 15.81
C LEU A 5 -7.25 1.78 15.03
N GLU A 6 -7.45 3.09 15.15
CA GLU A 6 -6.62 4.13 14.51
C GLU A 6 -5.11 3.97 14.74
N PRO A 7 -4.59 3.80 15.98
CA PRO A 7 -3.15 3.62 16.20
C PRO A 7 -2.62 2.36 15.50
N VAL A 8 -3.39 1.27 15.49
CA VAL A 8 -3.00 0.00 14.85
C VAL A 8 -2.87 0.19 13.33
N TYR A 9 -3.86 0.81 12.71
CA TYR A 9 -3.81 1.10 11.27
C TYR A 9 -2.64 2.03 10.91
N LYS A 10 -2.35 3.02 11.76
CA LYS A 10 -1.21 3.91 11.58
C LYS A 10 0.13 3.18 11.66
N GLU A 11 0.33 2.32 12.66
CA GLU A 11 1.54 1.51 12.79
C GLU A 11 1.76 0.56 11.60
N ILE A 12 0.67 -0.03 11.06
CA ILE A 12 0.75 -0.86 9.86
C ILE A 12 1.10 -0.01 8.63
N PHE A 13 0.51 1.19 8.51
CA PHE A 13 0.77 2.10 7.40
C PHE A 13 2.23 2.60 7.38
N GLU A 14 2.88 2.78 8.53
CA GLU A 14 4.31 3.13 8.58
C GLU A 14 5.23 2.03 8.04
N LYS A 15 4.80 0.77 8.03
CA LYS A 15 5.56 -0.34 7.42
C LYS A 15 5.46 -0.34 5.88
N PHE A 16 4.64 0.51 5.30
CA PHE A 16 4.40 0.58 3.86
C PHE A 16 5.58 1.24 3.14
N LYS A 17 6.31 0.47 2.35
CA LYS A 17 7.57 0.85 1.68
C LYS A 17 7.43 0.68 0.17
N THR A 18 6.54 1.46 -0.43
CA THR A 18 6.31 1.43 -1.88
C THR A 18 6.60 2.77 -2.52
N ARG A 19 6.81 2.76 -3.85
CA ARG A 19 6.98 4.00 -4.63
C ARG A 19 5.65 4.65 -5.00
N LYS A 20 4.57 3.86 -4.95
CA LYS A 20 3.20 4.31 -5.15
C LYS A 20 2.75 5.15 -3.96
N LYS A 21 1.97 6.21 -4.21
CA LYS A 21 1.43 7.05 -3.14
C LYS A 21 0.13 6.47 -2.65
N PHE A 22 0.06 6.13 -1.37
CA PHE A 22 -1.16 5.74 -0.68
C PHE A 22 -1.49 6.78 0.38
N SER A 23 -2.78 6.96 0.65
CA SER A 23 -3.30 7.86 1.67
C SER A 23 -4.51 7.25 2.35
N ILE A 24 -4.58 7.36 3.68
CA ILE A 24 -5.76 6.95 4.43
C ILE A 24 -6.84 8.01 4.22
N GLN A 25 -7.97 7.63 3.63
CA GLN A 25 -9.09 8.54 3.38
C GLN A 25 -9.98 8.65 4.62
N SER A 26 -10.40 7.51 5.18
CA SER A 26 -11.30 7.44 6.33
C SER A 26 -11.14 6.14 7.11
N ILE A 27 -11.45 6.20 8.41
CA ILE A 27 -11.56 5.05 9.30
C ILE A 27 -12.97 5.08 9.90
N GLU A 28 -13.92 4.36 9.30
CA GLU A 28 -15.32 4.36 9.71
C GLU A 28 -15.74 2.98 10.21
N LYS A 29 -16.26 2.89 11.45
CA LYS A 29 -16.92 1.68 11.99
C LYS A 29 -16.13 0.37 11.72
N ASN A 30 -14.82 0.38 11.99
CA ASN A 30 -13.86 -0.71 11.77
C ASN A 30 -13.41 -0.96 10.32
N VAL A 31 -13.90 -0.18 9.36
CA VAL A 31 -13.47 -0.23 7.96
C VAL A 31 -12.43 0.87 7.73
N LEU A 32 -11.27 0.49 7.19
CA LEU A 32 -10.24 1.41 6.74
C LEU A 32 -10.38 1.60 5.23
N ILE A 33 -10.49 2.85 4.79
CA ILE A 33 -10.49 3.22 3.38
C ILE A 33 -9.15 3.86 3.06
N VAL A 34 -8.40 3.25 2.14
CA VAL A 34 -7.12 3.74 1.64
C VAL A 34 -7.25 4.06 0.16
N GLU A 35 -6.76 5.21 -0.25
CA GLU A 35 -6.68 5.61 -1.65
C GLU A 35 -5.25 5.49 -2.16
N GLN A 36 -5.09 5.02 -3.38
CA GLN A 36 -3.84 5.01 -4.12
C GLN A 36 -3.91 6.09 -5.20
N ASP A 37 -3.00 7.06 -5.13
CA ASP A 37 -2.85 8.10 -6.16
C ASP A 37 -2.05 7.49 -7.32
N GLU A 38 -2.75 6.83 -8.24
CA GLU A 38 -2.21 6.43 -9.54
C GLU A 38 -2.46 7.55 -10.56
N GLU A 39 -1.39 8.12 -11.07
CA GLU A 39 -1.44 9.06 -12.18
C GLU A 39 -1.09 8.28 -13.46
N VAL A 40 -2.10 7.95 -14.25
CA VAL A 40 -1.94 7.24 -15.53
C VAL A 40 -2.33 8.21 -16.64
N CYS A 41 -1.38 8.51 -17.53
CA CYS A 41 -1.59 9.35 -18.72
C CYS A 41 -2.22 10.74 -18.44
N GLY A 42 -1.84 11.39 -17.33
CA GLY A 42 -2.34 12.73 -16.98
C GLY A 42 -3.77 12.78 -16.44
N GLN A 43 -4.40 11.62 -16.21
CA GLN A 43 -5.65 11.48 -15.47
C GLN A 43 -5.36 10.84 -14.11
N LYS A 44 -5.85 11.46 -13.04
CA LYS A 44 -5.82 10.88 -11.71
C LYS A 44 -7.04 10.00 -11.56
N GLU A 45 -6.83 8.69 -11.60
CA GLU A 45 -7.84 7.72 -11.21
C GLU A 45 -7.45 7.20 -9.83
N PRO A 46 -7.92 7.83 -8.74
CA PRO A 46 -7.63 7.34 -7.40
C PRO A 46 -8.28 5.97 -7.24
N ARG A 47 -7.46 4.97 -6.90
CA ARG A 47 -7.97 3.62 -6.63
C ARG A 47 -8.22 3.49 -5.14
N SER A 48 -9.48 3.33 -4.76
CA SER A 48 -9.88 3.11 -3.36
C SER A 48 -9.84 1.63 -3.00
N PHE A 49 -9.37 1.35 -1.78
CA PHE A 49 -9.28 0.03 -1.18
C PHE A 49 -9.99 0.07 0.17
N GLU A 50 -10.88 -0.88 0.39
CA GLU A 50 -11.65 -1.00 1.62
C GLU A 50 -11.17 -2.24 2.39
N PHE A 51 -10.74 -2.05 3.64
CA PHE A 51 -10.29 -3.12 4.52
C PHE A 51 -11.23 -3.23 5.71
N LYS A 52 -11.81 -4.42 5.93
CA LYS A 52 -12.75 -4.66 7.04
C LYS A 52 -12.06 -5.06 8.33
N SER A 53 -10.75 -5.32 8.27
CA SER A 53 -9.94 -5.79 9.38
C SER A 53 -8.49 -5.30 9.28
N PRO A 54 -7.83 -5.01 10.41
CA PRO A 54 -6.40 -4.67 10.43
C PRO A 54 -5.51 -5.80 9.92
N ARG A 55 -5.95 -7.06 9.99
CA ARG A 55 -5.21 -8.19 9.41
C ARG A 55 -5.18 -8.15 7.88
N GLU A 56 -6.32 -7.87 7.26
CA GLU A 56 -6.42 -7.73 5.80
C GLU A 56 -5.52 -6.57 5.33
N PHE A 57 -5.50 -5.47 6.08
CA PHE A 57 -4.62 -4.35 5.79
C PHE A 57 -3.14 -4.71 5.93
N GLU A 58 -2.74 -5.42 6.98
CA GLU A 58 -1.35 -5.87 7.16
C GLU A 58 -0.89 -6.82 6.05
N GLU A 59 -1.75 -7.75 5.63
CA GLU A 59 -1.45 -8.63 4.50
C GLU A 59 -1.28 -7.85 3.19
N PHE A 60 -2.14 -6.85 2.94
CA PHE A 60 -2.01 -5.95 1.80
C PHE A 60 -0.67 -5.21 1.80
N VAL A 61 -0.29 -4.61 2.94
CA VAL A 61 1.01 -3.94 3.12
C VAL A 61 2.17 -4.89 2.83
N ARG A 62 2.09 -6.13 3.30
CA ARG A 62 3.13 -7.14 3.09
C ARG A 62 3.27 -7.51 1.60
N VAL A 63 2.15 -7.71 0.90
CA VAL A 63 2.14 -8.07 -0.52
C VAL A 63 2.69 -6.93 -1.38
N GLU A 64 2.23 -5.69 -1.17
CA GLU A 64 2.71 -4.53 -1.93
C GLU A 64 4.22 -4.29 -1.71
N ASN A 65 4.70 -4.44 -0.48
CA ASN A 65 6.13 -4.36 -0.19
C ASN A 65 6.92 -5.46 -0.93
N GLN A 66 6.41 -6.69 -0.97
CA GLN A 66 7.05 -7.78 -1.69
C GLN A 66 7.09 -7.53 -3.19
N PHE A 67 6.00 -6.97 -3.74
CA PHE A 67 5.91 -6.60 -5.15
C PHE A 67 6.94 -5.52 -5.51
N GLU A 68 7.06 -4.46 -4.70
CA GLU A 68 8.07 -3.42 -4.91
C GLU A 68 9.50 -3.95 -4.78
N LEU A 69 9.76 -4.83 -3.83
CA LEU A 69 11.06 -5.50 -3.72
C LEU A 69 11.38 -6.32 -4.97
N ASP A 70 10.39 -7.01 -5.54
CA ASP A 70 10.57 -7.76 -6.77
C ASP A 70 10.86 -6.84 -7.96
N ILE A 71 10.10 -5.74 -8.11
CA ILE A 71 10.37 -4.73 -9.15
C ILE A 71 11.77 -4.15 -8.99
N VAL A 72 12.19 -3.80 -7.76
CA VAL A 72 13.54 -3.28 -7.51
C VAL A 72 14.60 -4.30 -7.90
N LYS A 73 14.41 -5.59 -7.57
CA LYS A 73 15.31 -6.67 -8.01
C LYS A 73 15.35 -6.80 -9.53
N GLN A 74 14.21 -6.73 -10.21
CA GLN A 74 14.13 -6.79 -11.67
C GLN A 74 14.80 -5.57 -12.33
N LEU A 75 14.57 -4.36 -11.81
CA LEU A 75 15.21 -3.13 -12.29
C LEU A 75 16.73 -3.14 -12.07
N GLN A 76 17.20 -3.70 -10.96
CA GLN A 76 18.63 -3.88 -10.69
C GLN A 76 19.24 -5.03 -11.52
N GLY A 77 18.41 -5.98 -11.93
CA GLY A 77 18.77 -7.23 -12.59
C GLY A 77 18.54 -7.23 -14.10
N ASN A 78 19.18 -6.30 -14.81
CA ASN A 78 19.55 -6.56 -16.21
C ASN A 78 20.91 -5.95 -16.53
N LYS A 79 21.92 -6.20 -15.69
CA LYS A 79 23.30 -6.22 -16.18
C LYS A 79 23.46 -7.50 -16.99
N MET A 80 23.01 -7.48 -18.25
CA MET A 80 23.42 -8.47 -19.24
C MET A 80 24.96 -8.48 -19.24
N PRO A 81 25.63 -9.60 -18.93
CA PRO A 81 27.06 -9.70 -19.14
C PRO A 81 27.30 -9.79 -20.65
N TYR A 82 27.45 -8.62 -21.27
CA TYR A 82 28.04 -8.37 -22.59
C TYR A 82 27.32 -8.95 -23.82
N ARG A 83 26.97 -8.06 -24.75
CA ARG A 83 27.17 -8.30 -26.18
C ARG A 83 27.78 -7.06 -26.82
#